data_AF-A0A136JMC9-F1
#
_entry.id   AF-A0A136JMC9-F1
#
_cell.length_a   1.000
_cell.length_b   1.000
_cell.length_c   1.000
_cell.angle_alpha   90.00
_cell.angle_beta   90.00
_cell.angle_gamma   90.00
#
_symmetry.space_group_name_H-M   'P 1'
#
loop_
_entity.id
_entity.type
_entity.pdbx_description
1 polymer ?
#
loop_
_entity_poly.entity_id
_entity_poly.type
_entity_poly.pdbx_seq_one_letter_code
_entity_poly.pdbx_strand_id
1 'polypeptide(L)'
;MTLFSVRAEVSETTEKELAVNDKYLAQLLFNRGITTKSEADLFLNPSYDSHLHDPFLLHDMEQAVERILQAIKTEEKIVIFSDYDCDGIPGAVVLHDFFFCHRL
;
A
#
# COMPACT_ATOMS: atom_id res chain seq x y z
N MET A 1 17.28 15.62 24.96
CA MET A 1 17.13 14.35 25.70
C MET A 1 15.74 13.84 25.41
N THR A 2 15.59 12.96 24.42
CA THR A 2 14.28 12.47 23.97
C THR A 2 13.71 11.56 25.06
N LEU A 3 12.58 11.94 25.66
CA LEU A 3 11.85 11.07 26.56
C LEU A 3 11.22 9.96 25.72
N PHE A 4 11.71 8.73 25.87
CA PHE A 4 10.95 7.58 25.42
C PHE A 4 9.75 7.40 26.36
N SER A 5 8.55 7.49 25.81
CA SER A 5 7.32 7.19 26.53
C SER A 5 7.00 5.71 26.38
N VAL A 6 6.74 5.03 27.50
CA VAL A 6 6.26 3.65 27.48
C VAL A 6 4.82 3.67 26.98
N ARG A 7 4.53 2.86 25.95
CA ARG A 7 3.17 2.73 25.43
C ARG A 7 2.28 2.02 26.44
N ALA A 8 1.00 2.37 26.47
CA ALA A 8 0.03 1.75 27.34
C ALA A 8 -0.08 0.24 27.07
N GLU A 9 -0.22 -0.54 28.14
CA GLU A 9 -0.48 -1.96 28.02
C GLU A 9 -1.87 -2.20 27.42
N VAL A 10 -1.98 -3.22 26.59
CA VAL A 10 -3.26 -3.69 26.06
C VAL A 10 -4.16 -4.14 27.22
N SER A 11 -5.43 -3.72 27.20
CA SER A 11 -6.38 -4.12 28.24
C SER A 11 -6.81 -5.59 28.05
N GLU A 12 -7.15 -6.28 29.15
CA GLU A 12 -7.66 -7.66 29.08
C GLU A 12 -8.92 -7.79 28.19
N THR A 13 -9.72 -6.73 28.11
CA THR A 13 -10.90 -6.68 27.23
C THR A 13 -10.47 -6.68 25.76
N THR A 14 -9.50 -5.85 25.41
CA THR A 14 -8.98 -5.75 24.04
C THR A 14 -8.22 -7.01 23.62
N GLU A 15 -7.47 -7.65 24.53
CA GLU A 15 -6.82 -8.94 24.25
C GLU A 15 -7.84 -10.01 23.86
N LYS A 16 -8.98 -10.05 24.55
CA LYS A 16 -10.08 -10.98 24.22
C LYS A 16 -10.74 -10.64 22.89
N GLU A 17 -10.97 -9.36 22.60
CA GLU A 17 -11.57 -8.90 21.35
C GLU A 17 -10.70 -9.13 20.12
N LEU A 18 -9.38 -9.04 20.27
CA LEU A 18 -8.41 -9.37 19.21
C LEU A 18 -8.39 -10.86 18.89
N ALA A 19 -8.68 -11.72 19.88
CA ALA A 19 -8.69 -13.18 19.74
C ALA A 19 -7.38 -13.78 19.18
N VAL A 20 -6.24 -13.16 19.53
CA VAL A 20 -4.89 -13.60 19.14
C VAL A 20 -4.23 -14.30 20.33
N ASN A 21 -3.59 -15.46 20.08
CA ASN A 21 -3.00 -16.29 21.15
C ASN A 21 -1.68 -15.75 21.71
N ASP A 22 -1.01 -14.85 21.00
CA ASP A 22 0.29 -14.28 21.38
C ASP A 22 0.11 -12.88 21.99
N LYS A 23 0.53 -12.72 23.25
CA LYS A 23 0.45 -11.47 24.02
C LYS A 23 1.25 -10.32 23.38
N TYR A 24 2.41 -10.60 22.82
CA TYR A 24 3.23 -9.57 22.17
C TYR A 24 2.61 -9.13 20.86
N LEU A 25 2.04 -10.06 20.10
CA LEU A 25 1.29 -9.72 18.89
C LEU A 25 0.07 -8.87 19.21
N ALA A 26 -0.69 -9.21 20.26
CA ALA A 26 -1.83 -8.40 20.72
C ALA A 26 -1.40 -6.97 21.09
N GLN A 27 -0.29 -6.82 21.83
CA GLN A 27 0.26 -5.51 22.18
C GLN A 27 0.72 -4.70 20.93
N LEU A 28 1.33 -5.36 19.94
CA LEU A 28 1.79 -4.71 18.70
C LEU A 28 0.63 -4.24 17.81
N LEU A 29 -0.47 -4.99 17.78
CA LEU A 29 -1.70 -4.62 17.08
C LEU A 29 -2.40 -3.46 17.79
N PHE A 30 -2.54 -3.54 19.12
CA PHE A 30 -3.09 -2.45 19.94
C PHE A 30 -2.30 -1.14 19.75
N ASN A 31 -0.98 -1.24 19.71
CA ASN A 31 -0.07 -0.12 19.44
C ASN A 31 -0.23 0.52 18.04
N ARG A 32 -0.91 -0.16 17.11
CA ARG A 32 -1.28 0.32 15.78
C ARG A 32 -2.73 0.83 15.70
N GLY A 33 -3.47 0.81 16.81
CA GLY A 33 -4.88 1.19 16.87
C GLY A 33 -5.84 0.08 16.40
N ILE A 34 -5.35 -1.15 16.23
CA ILE A 34 -6.15 -2.32 15.88
C ILE A 34 -6.64 -2.96 17.18
N THR A 35 -7.95 -3.03 17.39
CA THR A 35 -8.52 -3.51 18.66
C THR A 35 -9.49 -4.67 18.49
N THR A 36 -9.93 -4.96 17.27
CA THR A 36 -10.88 -6.04 16.99
C THR A 36 -10.24 -7.18 16.21
N LYS A 37 -10.78 -8.39 16.37
CA LYS A 37 -10.39 -9.55 15.55
C LYS A 37 -10.50 -9.27 14.05
N SER A 38 -11.57 -8.61 13.60
CA SER A 38 -11.78 -8.34 12.17
C SER A 38 -10.69 -7.44 11.59
N GLU A 39 -10.28 -6.40 12.33
CA GLU A 39 -9.20 -5.52 11.92
C GLU A 39 -7.84 -6.23 11.96
N ALA A 40 -7.63 -7.10 12.95
CA ALA A 40 -6.42 -7.91 13.04
C ALA A 40 -6.30 -8.89 11.86
N ASP A 41 -7.40 -9.58 11.52
CA ASP A 41 -7.45 -10.50 10.37
C ASP A 41 -7.19 -9.74 9.06
N LEU A 42 -7.81 -8.56 8.88
CA LEU A 42 -7.60 -7.69 7.72
C LEU A 42 -6.14 -7.25 7.58
N PHE A 43 -5.50 -6.85 8.68
CA PHE A 43 -4.12 -6.36 8.69
C PHE A 43 -3.10 -7.49 8.48
N LEU A 44 -3.30 -8.65 9.11
CA LEU A 44 -2.36 -9.77 9.06
C LEU A 44 -2.51 -10.59 7.79
N ASN A 45 -3.71 -10.65 7.21
CA ASN A 45 -4.02 -11.44 6.01
C ASN A 45 -4.69 -10.56 4.94
N PRO A 46 -4.00 -9.53 4.42
CA PRO A 46 -4.56 -8.71 3.36
C PRO A 46 -4.69 -9.54 2.07
N SER A 47 -5.72 -9.26 1.29
CA SER A 47 -5.96 -9.82 -0.03
C SER A 47 -5.92 -8.71 -1.05
N TYR A 48 -5.18 -8.91 -2.14
CA TYR A 48 -5.14 -7.96 -3.24
C TYR A 48 -6.52 -7.81 -3.91
N ASP A 49 -7.34 -8.85 -3.92
CA ASP A 49 -8.65 -8.83 -4.58
C ASP A 49 -9.70 -8.00 -3.84
N SER A 50 -9.61 -7.95 -2.51
CA SER A 50 -10.65 -7.33 -1.67
C SER A 50 -10.20 -6.08 -0.92
N HIS A 51 -8.90 -5.86 -0.75
CA HIS A 51 -8.38 -4.79 0.11
C HIS A 51 -7.54 -3.74 -0.64
N LEU A 52 -7.46 -3.82 -1.97
CA LEU A 52 -6.91 -2.73 -2.77
C LEU A 52 -7.94 -1.60 -2.93
N HIS A 53 -7.48 -0.36 -2.79
CA HIS A 53 -8.27 0.80 -3.15
C HIS A 53 -8.34 0.95 -4.66
N ASP A 54 -9.42 1.56 -5.15
CA ASP A 54 -9.54 1.95 -6.54
C ASP A 54 -8.41 2.93 -6.92
N PRO A 55 -7.53 2.59 -7.88
CA PRO A 55 -6.45 3.47 -8.33
C PRO A 55 -6.94 4.81 -8.87
N PHE A 56 -8.18 4.90 -9.37
CA PHE A 56 -8.77 6.15 -9.88
C PHE A 56 -9.09 7.17 -8.78
N LEU A 57 -8.98 6.79 -7.51
CA LEU A 57 -9.03 7.74 -6.40
C LEU A 57 -7.78 8.61 -6.30
N LEU A 58 -6.69 8.24 -7.00
CA LEU A 58 -5.52 9.10 -7.11
C LEU A 58 -5.83 10.33 -7.97
N HIS A 59 -5.35 11.48 -7.52
CA HIS A 59 -5.59 12.75 -8.20
C HIS A 59 -5.12 12.67 -9.67
N ASP A 60 -6.00 13.10 -10.58
CA ASP A 60 -5.78 13.13 -12.03
C ASP A 60 -5.44 11.79 -12.69
N MET A 61 -5.74 10.65 -12.04
CA MET A 61 -5.43 9.34 -12.61
C MET A 61 -6.15 9.09 -13.95
N GLU A 62 -7.42 9.50 -14.09
CA GLU A 62 -8.15 9.39 -15.37
C GLU A 62 -7.43 10.14 -16.50
N GLN A 63 -7.02 11.38 -16.23
CA GLN A 63 -6.32 12.23 -17.21
C GLN A 63 -4.95 11.64 -17.57
N ALA A 64 -4.22 11.10 -16.59
CA ALA A 64 -2.93 10.46 -16.82
C ALA A 64 -3.05 9.21 -17.72
N VAL A 65 -4.04 8.35 -17.44
CA VAL A 65 -4.32 7.15 -18.24
C VAL A 65 -4.69 7.54 -19.67
N GLU A 66 -5.60 8.50 -19.86
CA GLU A 66 -6.00 8.97 -21.20
C GLU A 66 -4.79 9.49 -21.99
N ARG A 67 -3.95 10.32 -21.37
CA ARG A 67 -2.76 10.90 -22.01
C ARG A 67 -1.75 9.83 -22.43
N ILE A 68 -1.52 8.83 -21.59
CA ILE A 68 -0.61 7.71 -21.86
C ILE A 68 -1.14 6.85 -23.01
N LEU A 69 -2.42 6.48 -22.97
CA LEU A 69 -3.04 5.68 -24.03
C LEU A 69 -3.04 6.43 -25.37
N GLN A 70 -3.25 7.74 -25.35
CA GLN A 70 -3.11 8.57 -26.54
C GLN A 70 -1.69 8.51 -27.11
N ALA A 71 -0.65 8.72 -26.29
CA ALA A 71 0.75 8.63 -26.72
C ALA A 71 1.10 7.28 -27.36
N ILE A 72 0.61 6.18 -26.78
CA ILE A 72 0.81 4.84 -27.34
C ILE A 72 0.15 4.75 -28.72
N LYS A 73 -1.12 5.18 -28.84
CA LYS A 73 -1.89 5.13 -30.10
C LYS A 73 -1.28 6.01 -31.21
N THR A 74 -0.65 7.12 -30.86
CA THR A 74 -0.04 8.06 -31.80
C THR A 74 1.46 7.82 -32.03
N GLU A 75 2.02 6.73 -31.48
CA GLU A 75 3.44 6.38 -31.55
C GLU A 75 4.37 7.52 -31.08
N GLU A 76 3.93 8.26 -30.06
CA GLU A 76 4.75 9.30 -29.44
C GLU A 76 5.93 8.68 -28.70
N LYS A 77 7.05 9.42 -28.66
CA LYS A 77 8.19 9.03 -27.84
C LYS A 77 7.85 9.25 -26.37
N ILE A 78 7.86 8.17 -25.59
CA ILE A 78 7.65 8.20 -24.15
C ILE A 78 9.01 8.12 -23.45
N VAL A 79 9.23 8.99 -22.46
CA VAL A 79 10.39 8.96 -21.57
C VAL A 79 9.90 8.71 -20.16
N ILE A 80 10.49 7.72 -19.49
CA ILE A 80 10.24 7.47 -18.07
C ILE A 80 11.29 8.23 -17.27
N PHE A 81 10.84 9.16 -16.44
CA PHE A 81 11.68 9.87 -15.49
C PHE A 81 11.24 9.48 -14.08
N SER A 82 12.15 8.90 -13.31
CA SER A 82 11.88 8.41 -11.95
C SER A 82 12.96 8.87 -10.98
N ASP A 83 12.64 8.82 -9.69
CA ASP A 83 13.60 9.09 -8.63
C ASP A 83 14.52 7.86 -8.38
N TYR A 84 15.64 8.10 -7.73
CA TYR A 84 16.75 7.15 -7.51
C TYR A 84 16.63 6.39 -6.18
N ASP A 85 15.47 6.44 -5.54
CA ASP A 85 15.14 5.71 -4.32
C ASP A 85 14.61 4.29 -4.59
N CYS A 86 14.37 3.56 -3.50
CA CYS A 86 14.14 2.12 -3.53
C CYS A 86 12.79 1.74 -4.16
N ASP A 87 11.83 2.68 -4.20
CA ASP A 87 10.53 2.55 -4.84
C ASP A 87 10.51 3.17 -6.25
N GLY A 88 11.26 4.26 -6.49
CA GLY A 88 11.36 4.91 -7.79
C GLY A 88 11.93 4.02 -8.89
N ILE A 89 13.05 3.32 -8.62
CA ILE A 89 13.70 2.48 -9.63
C ILE A 89 12.81 1.30 -10.06
N PRO A 90 12.24 0.48 -9.14
CA PRO A 90 11.34 -0.60 -9.52
C PRO A 90 10.07 -0.09 -10.22
N GLY A 91 9.52 1.05 -9.79
CA GLY A 91 8.37 1.68 -10.45
C GLY A 91 8.66 2.03 -11.92
N ALA A 92 9.85 2.56 -12.20
CA ALA A 92 10.28 2.85 -13.56
C ALA A 92 10.38 1.59 -14.44
N VAL A 93 10.86 0.48 -13.87
CA VAL A 93 10.96 -0.81 -14.57
C VAL A 93 9.58 -1.35 -14.93
N VAL A 94 8.61 -1.29 -14.00
CA VAL A 94 7.22 -1.70 -14.28
C VAL A 94 6.62 -0.90 -15.44
N LEU A 95 6.82 0.42 -15.46
CA LEU A 95 6.34 1.27 -16.55
C LEU A 95 7.07 0.99 -17.88
N HIS A 96 8.38 0.73 -17.82
CA HIS A 96 9.17 0.36 -18.99
C HIS A 96 8.63 -0.91 -19.64
N ASP A 97 8.40 -1.95 -18.84
CA ASP A 97 7.91 -3.24 -19.33
C ASP A 97 6.50 -3.11 -19.89
N PHE A 98 5.63 -2.33 -19.24
CA PHE A 98 4.33 -1.98 -19.76
C PHE A 98 4.41 -1.33 -21.15
N PHE A 99 5.22 -0.28 -21.32
CA PHE A 99 5.35 0.38 -22.63
C PHE A 99 6.04 -0.48 -23.68
N PHE A 100 6.97 -1.34 -23.28
CA PHE A 100 7.66 -2.25 -24.20
C PHE A 100 6.71 -3.32 -24.77
N CYS A 101 5.88 -3.94 -23.91
CA CYS A 101 4.90 -4.94 -24.35
C CYS A 101 3.79 -4.36 -25.23
N HIS A 102 3.49 -3.07 -25.09
CA HIS A 102 2.44 -2.38 -25.84
C HIS A 102 2.96 -1.58 -27.04
N ARG A 103 4.19 -1.84 -27.51
CA ARG A 103 4.64 -1.44 -28.85
C ARG A 103 3.99 -2.35 -29.90
N LEU A 104 2.92 -1.85 -30.51
CA LEU A 104 2.50 -2.19 -31.88
C LEU A 104 2.63 -0.95 -32.74
#